data_AF-G5KC80-F1
#
_entry.id   AF-G5KC80-F1
#
_cell.length_a   1.000
_cell.length_b   1.000
_cell.length_c   1.000
_cell.angle_alpha   90.00
_cell.angle_beta   90.00
_cell.angle_gamma   90.00
#
_symmetry.space_group_name_H-M   'P 1'
#
loop_
_entity.id
_entity.type
_entity.pdbx_description
1 polymer ?
#
loop_
_entity_poly.entity_id
_entity_poly.type
_entity_poly.pdbx_seq_one_letter_code
_entity_poly.pdbx_strand_id
1 'polypeptide(L)'
;MISYEKVKKGLQSANLTILILKCCSIIFTIIGTMMTFMASKQLNDPTLQKQYSSEQLDAIKKASQITPLDWFTTAVLLVLSIVIIVYCFKNRGYLKNNQRISTLPYILGIVSVIASVLLTFLNYVSKEIQITSFTIISDAIPALIMLALYIYSYLQSSKLNNRDHSEEYQMD
;
A
#
# COMPACT_ATOMS: atom_id res chain seq x y z
N MET A 1 -31.81 -5.79 -8.92
CA MET A 1 -30.87 -4.66 -9.13
C MET A 1 -30.26 -4.26 -7.80
N ILE A 2 -28.94 -4.07 -7.72
CA ILE A 2 -28.31 -3.43 -6.56
C ILE A 2 -28.68 -1.94 -6.61
N SER A 3 -29.23 -1.40 -5.52
CA SER A 3 -29.60 0.02 -5.46
C SER A 3 -28.37 0.92 -5.62
N TYR A 4 -28.50 1.99 -6.40
CA TYR A 4 -27.46 3.00 -6.64
C TYR A 4 -26.87 3.54 -5.33
N GLU A 5 -27.74 3.88 -4.39
CA GLU A 5 -27.37 4.34 -3.07
C GLU A 5 -26.54 3.31 -2.29
N LYS A 6 -26.77 2.01 -2.52
CA LYS A 6 -25.97 0.95 -1.91
C LYS A 6 -24.55 0.91 -2.50
N VAL A 7 -24.41 1.09 -3.81
CA VAL A 7 -23.09 1.16 -4.47
C VAL A 7 -22.32 2.40 -4.02
N LYS A 8 -23.00 3.55 -3.99
CA LYS A 8 -22.48 4.85 -3.54
C LYS A 8 -21.99 4.79 -2.09
N LYS A 9 -22.82 4.32 -1.16
CA LYS A 9 -22.44 4.15 0.26
C LYS A 9 -21.30 3.15 0.43
N GLY A 10 -21.30 2.07 -0.34
CA GLY A 10 -20.20 1.09 -0.37
C GLY A 10 -18.88 1.73 -0.76
N LEU A 11 -18.87 2.55 -1.82
CA LEU A 11 -17.66 3.24 -2.27
C LEU A 11 -17.21 4.36 -1.32
N GLN A 12 -18.15 5.07 -0.69
CA GLN A 12 -17.82 6.05 0.36
C GLN A 12 -17.11 5.40 1.55
N SER A 13 -17.60 4.24 1.99
CA SER A 13 -16.98 3.45 3.05
C SER A 13 -15.60 2.95 2.62
N ALA A 14 -15.49 2.36 1.42
CA ALA A 14 -14.21 1.88 0.91
C ALA A 14 -13.16 2.99 0.78
N ASN A 15 -13.54 4.19 0.30
CA ASN A 15 -12.64 5.34 0.25
C ASN A 15 -12.16 5.79 1.62
N LEU A 16 -13.02 5.75 2.64
CA LEU A 16 -12.62 6.06 4.01
C LEU A 16 -11.65 5.01 4.55
N THR A 17 -11.93 3.73 4.33
CA THR A 17 -11.04 2.62 4.73
C THR A 17 -9.68 2.73 4.06
N ILE A 18 -9.63 2.97 2.75
CA ILE A 18 -8.37 3.17 2.01
C ILE A 18 -7.58 4.34 2.60
N LEU A 19 -8.25 5.45 2.91
CA LEU A 19 -7.60 6.64 3.46
C LEU A 19 -6.97 6.35 4.82
N ILE A 20 -7.71 5.72 5.73
CA ILE A 20 -7.19 5.34 7.06
C ILE A 20 -6.01 4.38 6.91
N LEU A 21 -6.17 3.31 6.12
CA LEU A 21 -5.12 2.31 5.93
C LEU A 21 -3.87 2.93 5.32
N LYS A 22 -3.99 3.82 4.33
CA LYS A 22 -2.83 4.48 3.73
C LYS A 22 -2.12 5.45 4.68
N CYS A 23 -2.85 6.19 5.51
CA CYS A 23 -2.23 7.00 6.56
C CYS A 23 -1.44 6.13 7.54
N CYS A 24 -2.02 5.01 8.00
CA CYS A 24 -1.32 4.05 8.85
C CYS A 24 -0.09 3.46 8.16
N SER A 25 -0.21 3.06 6.89
CA SER A 25 0.91 2.53 6.11
C SER A 25 2.07 3.52 5.99
N ILE A 26 1.80 4.81 5.79
CA ILE A 26 2.84 5.85 5.75
C ILE A 26 3.57 5.90 7.09
N ILE A 27 2.83 5.93 8.20
CA ILE A 27 3.42 5.97 9.55
C ILE A 27 4.30 4.74 9.79
N PHE A 28 3.80 3.54 9.49
CA PHE A 28 4.58 2.31 9.65
C PHE A 28 5.80 2.24 8.73
N THR A 29 5.70 2.78 7.51
CA THR A 29 6.83 2.87 6.59
C THR A 29 7.93 3.75 7.18
N ILE A 30 7.58 4.95 7.66
CA ILE A 30 8.55 5.88 8.28
C ILE A 30 9.21 5.22 9.49
N ILE A 31 8.42 4.65 10.39
CA ILE A 31 8.93 3.98 11.59
C ILE A 31 9.83 2.80 11.22
N GLY A 32 9.40 1.95 10.29
CA GLY A 32 10.17 0.79 9.83
C GLY A 32 11.51 1.20 9.21
N THR A 33 11.51 2.19 8.31
CA THR A 33 12.75 2.70 7.72
C THR A 33 13.68 3.31 8.77
N MET A 34 13.16 4.04 9.76
CA MET A 34 13.97 4.56 10.87
C MET A 34 14.58 3.45 11.72
N MET A 35 13.82 2.40 12.05
CA MET A 35 14.35 1.24 12.78
C MET A 35 15.47 0.55 12.02
N THR A 36 15.28 0.27 10.73
CA THR A 36 16.32 -0.35 9.88
C THR A 36 17.57 0.52 9.82
N PHE A 37 17.41 1.84 9.72
CA PHE A 37 18.54 2.77 9.71
C PHE A 37 19.28 2.79 11.05
N MET A 38 18.57 2.80 12.18
CA MET A 38 19.18 2.73 13.50
C MET A 38 19.92 1.41 13.71
N ALA A 39 19.30 0.28 13.33
CA ALA A 39 19.92 -1.03 13.38
C ALA A 39 21.23 -1.06 12.57
N SER A 40 21.22 -0.49 11.36
CA SER A 40 22.41 -0.42 10.50
C SER A 40 23.59 0.32 11.15
N LYS A 41 23.31 1.36 11.96
CA LYS A 41 24.35 2.12 12.68
C LYS A 41 24.86 1.40 13.92
N GLN A 42 23.97 0.71 14.62
CA GLN A 42 24.26 0.06 15.90
C GLN A 42 25.04 -1.27 15.74
N LEU A 43 25.06 -1.87 14.55
CA LEU A 43 25.78 -3.13 14.31
C LEU A 43 27.30 -3.06 14.48
N ASN A 44 27.88 -1.87 14.48
CA ASN A 44 29.30 -1.66 14.73
C ASN A 44 29.63 -1.53 16.23
N ASP A 45 28.63 -1.56 17.12
CA ASP A 45 28.83 -1.47 18.55
C ASP A 45 29.32 -2.82 19.13
N PRO A 46 30.52 -2.87 19.75
CA PRO A 46 31.06 -4.09 20.35
C PRO A 46 30.18 -4.68 21.47
N THR A 47 29.32 -3.88 22.09
CA THR A 47 28.42 -4.34 23.16
C THR A 47 27.24 -5.13 22.61
N LEU A 48 26.69 -4.72 21.47
CA LEU A 48 25.60 -5.43 20.79
C LEU A 48 26.10 -6.73 20.16
N GLN A 49 27.32 -6.74 19.61
CA GLN A 49 27.91 -7.97 19.04
C GLN A 49 28.11 -9.08 20.07
N LYS A 50 28.21 -8.75 21.37
CA LYS A 50 28.33 -9.73 22.45
C LYS A 50 27.00 -10.31 22.91
N GLN A 51 25.87 -9.69 22.55
CA GLN A 51 24.53 -10.10 23.00
C GLN A 51 23.86 -11.10 22.05
N TYR A 52 24.33 -11.21 20.82
CA TYR A 52 23.74 -12.04 19.78
C TYR A 52 24.71 -13.13 19.35
N SER A 53 24.18 -14.28 18.90
CA SER A 53 25.01 -15.30 18.26
C SER A 53 25.56 -14.78 16.93
N SER A 54 26.64 -15.38 16.43
CA SER A 54 27.22 -15.04 15.12
C SER A 54 26.20 -15.15 13.99
N GLU A 55 25.35 -16.18 14.03
CA GLU A 55 24.29 -16.40 13.05
C GLU A 55 23.20 -15.30 13.11
N GLN A 56 22.82 -14.88 14.33
CA GLN A 56 21.88 -13.79 14.51
C GLN A 56 22.45 -12.45 14.04
N LEU A 57 23.74 -12.18 14.31
CA LEU A 57 24.42 -10.98 13.84
C LEU A 57 24.48 -10.90 12.33
N ASP A 58 24.79 -12.00 11.66
CA ASP A 58 24.84 -12.03 10.20
C ASP A 58 23.45 -11.86 9.58
N ALA A 59 22.41 -12.45 10.18
CA ALA A 59 21.02 -12.21 9.77
C ALA A 59 20.60 -10.74 9.94
N ILE A 60 20.93 -10.12 11.07
CA ILE A 60 20.61 -8.71 11.33
C ILE A 60 21.41 -7.80 10.38
N LYS A 61 22.68 -8.09 10.10
CA LYS A 61 23.49 -7.36 9.11
C LYS A 61 22.86 -7.41 7.71
N LYS A 62 22.50 -8.61 7.24
CA LYS A 62 21.84 -8.77 5.93
C LYS A 62 20.52 -8.01 5.86
N ALA A 63 19.70 -8.08 6.91
CA ALA A 63 18.38 -7.42 6.95
C ALA A 63 18.46 -5.89 7.06
N SER A 64 19.45 -5.37 7.79
CA SER A 64 19.60 -3.93 8.05
C SER A 64 20.41 -3.19 6.99
N GLN A 65 20.99 -3.89 6.01
CA GLN A 65 21.69 -3.28 4.91
C GLN A 65 20.70 -2.54 4.01
N ILE A 66 20.69 -1.20 4.09
CA ILE A 66 19.85 -0.34 3.26
C ILE A 66 20.62 0.03 2.00
N THR A 67 20.08 -0.36 0.85
CA THR A 67 20.64 0.00 -0.46
C THR A 67 20.11 1.35 -0.95
N PRO A 68 20.79 2.05 -1.87
CA PRO A 68 20.23 3.23 -2.52
C PRO A 68 18.88 2.96 -3.20
N LEU A 69 18.69 1.74 -3.72
CA LEU A 69 17.45 1.29 -4.32
C LEU A 69 16.30 1.21 -3.30
N ASP A 70 16.57 0.77 -2.06
CA ASP A 70 15.59 0.72 -0.98
C ASP A 70 15.08 2.13 -0.62
N TRP A 71 15.97 3.13 -0.56
CA TRP A 71 15.58 4.53 -0.35
C TRP A 71 14.73 5.07 -1.48
N PHE A 72 15.15 4.83 -2.73
CA PHE A 72 14.42 5.30 -3.91
C PHE A 72 13.00 4.70 -3.97
N THR A 73 12.89 3.39 -3.81
CA THR A 73 11.59 2.69 -3.86
C THR A 73 10.67 3.09 -2.72
N THR A 74 11.21 3.27 -1.51
CA THR A 74 10.46 3.79 -0.36
C THR A 74 9.88 5.17 -0.66
N ALA A 75 10.68 6.08 -1.21
CA ALA A 75 10.22 7.42 -1.59
C ALA A 75 9.12 7.39 -2.65
N VAL A 76 9.27 6.55 -3.69
CA VAL A 76 8.25 6.38 -4.74
C VAL A 76 6.94 5.85 -4.16
N LEU A 77 6.99 4.84 -3.29
CA LEU A 77 5.80 4.26 -2.64
C LEU A 77 5.09 5.26 -1.71
N LEU A 78 5.85 6.14 -1.04
CA LEU A 78 5.29 7.23 -0.23
C LEU A 78 4.57 8.25 -1.10
N VAL A 79 5.18 8.69 -2.20
CA VAL A 79 4.55 9.62 -3.15
C VAL A 79 3.27 9.03 -3.72
N LEU A 80 3.29 7.77 -4.16
CA LEU A 80 2.09 7.07 -4.64
C LEU A 80 0.99 7.00 -3.57
N SER A 81 1.36 6.75 -2.32
CA SER A 81 0.41 6.70 -1.21
C SER A 81 -0.24 8.06 -0.96
N ILE A 82 0.52 9.16 -1.03
CA ILE A 82 0.00 10.54 -0.93
C ILE A 82 -0.97 10.83 -2.08
N VAL A 83 -0.59 10.49 -3.32
CA VAL A 83 -1.46 10.67 -4.50
C VAL A 83 -2.78 9.91 -4.32
N ILE A 84 -2.73 8.64 -3.88
CA ILE A 84 -3.94 7.84 -3.62
C ILE A 84 -4.81 8.53 -2.56
N ILE A 85 -4.24 8.99 -1.45
CA ILE A 85 -4.98 9.69 -0.38
C ILE A 85 -5.70 10.92 -0.94
N VAL A 86 -4.99 11.78 -1.69
CA VAL A 86 -5.56 13.00 -2.27
C VAL A 86 -6.73 12.67 -3.19
N TYR A 87 -6.57 11.70 -4.10
CA TYR A 87 -7.63 11.30 -5.01
C TYR A 87 -8.80 10.61 -4.31
N CYS A 88 -8.57 9.76 -3.32
CA CYS A 88 -9.63 9.18 -2.49
C CYS A 88 -10.41 10.26 -1.73
N PHE A 89 -9.73 11.29 -1.22
CA PHE A 89 -10.39 12.43 -0.58
C PHE A 89 -11.25 13.23 -1.58
N LYS A 90 -10.72 13.54 -2.78
CA LYS A 90 -11.48 14.20 -3.85
C LYS A 90 -12.71 13.39 -4.26
N ASN A 91 -12.55 12.07 -4.43
CA ASN A 91 -13.65 11.17 -4.77
C ASN A 91 -14.76 11.15 -3.72
N ARG A 92 -14.45 11.32 -2.42
CA ARG A 92 -15.50 11.48 -1.39
C ARG A 92 -16.32 12.75 -1.60
N GLY A 93 -15.69 13.84 -2.05
CA GLY A 93 -16.39 15.07 -2.46
C GLY A 93 -17.27 14.83 -3.69
N TYR A 94 -16.73 14.21 -4.73
CA TYR A 94 -17.48 13.90 -5.95
C TYR A 94 -18.68 13.00 -5.69
N LEU A 95 -18.54 12.01 -4.81
CA LEU A 95 -19.63 11.17 -4.36
C LEU A 95 -20.74 11.96 -3.65
N LYS A 96 -20.44 13.04 -2.92
CA LYS A 96 -21.48 13.88 -2.31
C LYS A 96 -22.23 14.69 -3.35
N ASN A 97 -21.53 15.14 -4.39
CA ASN A 97 -22.05 16.02 -5.42
C ASN A 97 -22.59 15.29 -6.67
N ASN A 98 -22.68 13.95 -6.64
CA ASN A 98 -23.05 13.11 -7.80
C ASN A 98 -22.22 13.44 -9.06
N GLN A 99 -20.91 13.66 -8.86
CA GLN A 99 -19.97 13.91 -9.95
C GLN A 99 -19.24 12.63 -10.32
N ARG A 100 -18.77 12.58 -11.58
CA ARG A 100 -17.96 11.49 -12.11
C ARG A 100 -16.74 11.23 -11.21
N ILE A 101 -16.56 9.97 -10.85
CA ILE A 101 -15.58 9.52 -9.88
C ILE A 101 -14.28 9.18 -10.61
N SER A 102 -13.14 9.63 -10.08
CA SER A 102 -11.85 9.24 -10.63
C SER A 102 -11.55 7.78 -10.29
N THR A 103 -11.29 6.94 -11.29
CA THR A 103 -10.87 5.54 -11.09
C THR A 103 -9.37 5.41 -10.80
N LEU A 104 -8.61 6.48 -11.06
CA LEU A 104 -7.16 6.55 -10.94
C LEU A 104 -6.61 6.10 -9.56
N PRO A 105 -7.13 6.53 -8.39
CA PRO A 105 -6.58 6.10 -7.10
C PRO A 105 -6.63 4.58 -6.91
N TYR A 106 -7.61 3.90 -7.51
CA TYR A 106 -7.77 2.46 -7.37
C TYR A 106 -6.81 1.70 -8.29
N ILE A 107 -6.61 2.18 -9.52
CA ILE A 107 -5.62 1.62 -10.45
C ILE A 107 -4.21 1.80 -9.90
N LEU A 108 -3.87 3.01 -9.44
CA LEU A 108 -2.59 3.28 -8.78
C LEU A 108 -2.41 2.43 -7.52
N GLY A 109 -3.49 2.22 -6.76
CA GLY A 109 -3.51 1.31 -5.62
C GLY A 109 -3.12 -0.12 -6.00
N ILE A 110 -3.78 -0.70 -7.00
CA ILE A 110 -3.48 -2.05 -7.50
C ILE A 110 -2.01 -2.16 -7.94
N VAL A 111 -1.55 -1.24 -8.78
CA VAL A 111 -0.17 -1.22 -9.27
C VAL A 111 0.81 -1.10 -8.11
N SER A 112 0.54 -0.23 -7.13
CA SER A 112 1.40 -0.05 -5.96
C SER A 112 1.51 -1.31 -5.10
N VAL A 113 0.41 -2.07 -4.93
CA VAL A 113 0.42 -3.32 -4.17
C VAL A 113 1.28 -4.36 -4.89
N ILE A 114 1.04 -4.56 -6.19
CA ILE A 114 1.79 -5.53 -7.01
C ILE A 114 3.29 -5.17 -6.99
N ALA A 115 3.62 -3.89 -7.20
CA ALA A 115 4.99 -3.42 -7.17
C ALA A 115 5.66 -3.66 -5.80
N SER A 116 4.95 -3.43 -4.69
CA SER A 116 5.50 -3.68 -3.35
C SER A 116 5.78 -5.16 -3.11
N VAL A 117 4.88 -6.06 -3.54
CA VAL A 117 5.06 -7.51 -3.37
C VAL A 117 6.26 -7.99 -4.19
N LEU A 118 6.39 -7.53 -5.43
CA LEU A 118 7.55 -7.85 -6.27
C LEU A 118 8.85 -7.35 -5.66
N LEU A 119 8.86 -6.12 -5.13
CA LEU A 119 10.04 -5.55 -4.49
C LEU A 119 10.44 -6.31 -3.22
N THR A 120 9.47 -6.66 -2.38
CA THR A 120 9.71 -7.48 -1.17
C THR A 120 10.32 -8.83 -1.55
N PHE A 121 9.79 -9.48 -2.59
CA PHE A 121 10.33 -10.74 -3.08
C PHE A 121 11.77 -10.58 -3.61
N LEU A 122 12.04 -9.53 -4.41
CA LEU A 122 13.38 -9.24 -4.90
C LEU A 122 14.37 -8.97 -3.76
N ASN A 123 13.92 -8.30 -2.69
CA ASN A 123 14.73 -8.06 -1.50
C ASN A 123 15.06 -9.36 -0.75
N TYR A 124 14.12 -10.30 -0.64
CA TYR A 124 14.41 -11.61 -0.06
C TYR A 124 15.45 -12.39 -0.86
N VAL A 125 15.32 -12.41 -2.19
CA VAL A 125 16.28 -13.08 -3.07
C VAL A 125 17.66 -12.39 -3.01
N SER A 126 17.70 -11.06 -3.08
CA SER A 126 18.96 -10.31 -3.15
C SER A 126 19.75 -10.31 -1.84
N LYS A 127 19.06 -10.38 -0.69
CA LYS A 127 19.68 -10.37 0.65
C LYS A 127 19.84 -11.76 1.25
N GLU A 128 19.55 -12.82 0.49
CA GLU A 128 19.58 -14.22 0.93
C GLU A 128 18.82 -14.45 2.25
N ILE A 129 17.70 -13.75 2.42
CA ILE A 129 16.87 -13.86 3.62
C ILE A 129 16.09 -15.15 3.53
N GLN A 130 16.16 -15.99 4.56
CA GLN A 130 15.37 -17.21 4.62
C GLN A 130 13.87 -16.86 4.65
N ILE A 131 13.15 -17.34 3.64
CA ILE A 131 11.70 -17.17 3.56
C ILE A 131 11.06 -18.19 4.50
N THR A 132 10.46 -17.70 5.56
CA THR A 132 9.67 -18.50 6.49
C THR A 132 8.18 -18.36 6.19
N SER A 133 7.38 -19.33 6.65
CA SER A 133 5.92 -19.22 6.57
C SER A 133 5.39 -17.94 7.22
N PHE A 134 6.03 -17.49 8.30
CA PHE A 134 5.68 -16.25 8.98
C PHE A 134 5.90 -15.03 8.08
N THR A 135 7.05 -14.91 7.41
CA THR A 135 7.35 -13.78 6.51
C THR A 135 6.42 -13.73 5.30
N ILE A 136 6.03 -14.88 4.75
CA ILE A 136 5.06 -14.93 3.65
C ILE A 136 3.70 -14.42 4.13
N ILE A 137 3.25 -14.91 5.29
CA ILE A 137 1.93 -14.58 5.85
C ILE A 137 1.85 -13.09 6.22
N SER A 138 2.90 -12.54 6.84
CA SER A 138 2.93 -11.12 7.26
C SER A 138 2.84 -10.15 6.08
N ASP A 139 3.37 -10.53 4.92
CA ASP A 139 3.43 -9.64 3.76
C ASP A 139 2.27 -9.90 2.78
N ALA A 140 1.94 -11.17 2.52
CA ALA A 140 0.95 -11.55 1.54
C ALA A 140 -0.47 -11.21 1.98
N ILE A 141 -0.83 -11.45 3.26
CA ILE A 141 -2.20 -11.21 3.73
C ILE A 141 -2.59 -9.73 3.62
N PRO A 142 -1.81 -8.77 4.15
CA PRO A 142 -2.11 -7.36 4.00
C PRO A 142 -2.17 -6.93 2.53
N ALA A 143 -1.26 -7.44 1.69
CA ALA A 143 -1.26 -7.15 0.27
C ALA A 143 -2.56 -7.61 -0.42
N LEU A 144 -3.03 -8.83 -0.14
CA LEU A 144 -4.27 -9.37 -0.69
C LEU A 144 -5.50 -8.59 -0.23
N ILE A 145 -5.56 -8.19 1.06
CA ILE A 145 -6.65 -7.36 1.59
C ILE A 145 -6.69 -6.01 0.86
N MET A 146 -5.53 -5.35 0.71
CA MET A 146 -5.44 -4.07 0.01
C MET A 146 -5.80 -4.21 -1.47
N LEU A 147 -5.34 -5.27 -2.12
CA LEU A 147 -5.67 -5.56 -3.52
C LEU A 147 -7.17 -5.76 -3.72
N ALA A 148 -7.81 -6.56 -2.86
CA ALA A 148 -9.25 -6.78 -2.89
C ALA A 148 -10.03 -5.47 -2.68
N LEU A 149 -9.58 -4.63 -1.74
CA LEU A 149 -10.19 -3.33 -1.48
C LEU A 149 -10.09 -2.37 -2.68
N TYR A 150 -8.94 -2.35 -3.37
CA TYR A 150 -8.77 -1.54 -4.57
C TYR A 150 -9.59 -2.06 -5.75
N ILE A 151 -9.59 -3.37 -5.99
CA ILE A 151 -10.40 -3.99 -7.05
C ILE A 151 -11.89 -3.71 -6.81
N TYR A 152 -12.37 -3.92 -5.58
CA TYR A 152 -13.74 -3.60 -5.20
C TYR A 152 -14.07 -2.13 -5.50
N SER A 153 -13.21 -1.20 -5.07
CA SER A 153 -13.43 0.23 -5.25
C SER A 153 -13.42 0.63 -6.72
N TYR A 154 -12.52 0.05 -7.52
CA TYR A 154 -12.48 0.21 -8.96
C TYR A 154 -13.79 -0.23 -9.62
N LEU A 155 -14.25 -1.46 -9.34
CA LEU A 155 -15.48 -1.99 -9.92
C LEU A 155 -16.70 -1.14 -9.56
N GLN A 156 -16.80 -0.67 -8.31
CA GLN A 156 -17.91 0.18 -7.87
C GLN A 156 -17.87 1.57 -8.50
N SER A 157 -16.68 2.18 -8.60
CA SER A 157 -16.53 3.49 -9.26
C SER A 157 -16.86 3.43 -10.76
N SER A 158 -16.45 2.36 -11.44
CA SER A 158 -16.77 2.14 -12.85
C SER A 158 -18.29 1.97 -13.07
N LYS A 159 -18.97 1.22 -12.21
CA LYS A 159 -20.43 1.07 -12.26
C LYS A 159 -21.17 2.39 -12.07
N LEU A 160 -20.71 3.26 -11.17
CA LEU A 160 -21.32 4.58 -10.95
C LEU A 160 -21.11 5.47 -12.18
N ASN A 161 -19.87 5.54 -12.69
CA ASN A 161 -19.55 6.37 -13.85
C ASN A 161 -20.27 5.96 -15.14
N ASN A 162 -20.41 4.66 -15.40
CA ASN A 162 -21.06 4.17 -16.61
C ASN A 162 -22.58 4.43 -16.59
N ARG A 163 -23.19 4.51 -15.40
CA ARG A 163 -24.60 4.81 -15.25
C ARG A 163 -24.90 6.28 -15.50
N ASP A 164 -24.10 7.18 -14.93
CA ASP A 164 -24.22 8.63 -15.20
C ASP A 164 -24.13 8.88 -16.72
N HIS A 165 -23.23 8.18 -17.40
CA HIS A 165 -23.11 8.27 -18.86
C HIS A 165 -24.37 7.78 -19.60
N SER A 166 -25.02 6.72 -19.13
CA SER A 166 -26.26 6.22 -19.76
C SER A 166 -27.49 7.10 -19.49
N GLU A 167 -27.55 7.81 -18.37
CA GLU A 167 -28.64 8.73 -18.04
C GLU A 167 -28.48 10.07 -18.79
N GLU A 168 -27.25 10.51 -19.04
CA GLU A 168 -26.94 11.71 -19.84
C GLU A 168 -27.40 11.57 -21.30
N TYR A 169 -27.19 10.42 -21.94
CA TYR A 169 -27.62 10.15 -23.32
C TYR A 169 -29.13 9.91 -23.51
N GLN A 170 -29.92 9.75 -22.43
CA GLN A 170 -31.38 9.63 -22.52
C GLN A 170 -32.10 10.98 -22.44
N MET A 171 -31.37 12.07 -22.16
CA MET A 171 -31.93 13.43 -22.04
C MET A 171 -31.61 14.32 -23.25
N ASP A 172 -30.92 13.80 -24.25
CA ASP A 172 -30.68 14.39 -25.58
C ASP A 172 -31.52 13.69 -26.66
#